data_AF-A0A650CMP1-F1
#
_entry.id   AF-A0A650CMP1-F1
#
_cell.length_a   1.000
_cell.length_b   1.000
_cell.length_c   1.000
_cell.angle_alpha   90.00
_cell.angle_beta   90.00
_cell.angle_gamma   90.00
#
_symmetry.space_group_name_H-M   'P 1'
#
loop_
_entity.id
_entity.type
_entity.pdbx_description
1 polymer ?
#
loop_
_entity_poly.entity_id
_entity_poly.type
_entity_poly.pdbx_seq_one_letter_code
_entity_poly.pdbx_strand_id
1 'polypeptide(L)'
;MRKITTPCEDAFKIVVPVLRLAIAKRLIEKGVPVVKASKEVGISATTYEKQIKMKGEQVKKVNSDEEISDMLDSLVGRILSGQTIETTSFCILCSRSRRIFNLPPCPNL
;
A
#
# COMPACT_ATOMS: atom_id res chain seq x y z
N MET A 1 -13.36 29.02 2.66
CA MET A 1 -12.54 28.80 1.46
C MET A 1 -12.72 27.34 1.02
N ARG A 2 -13.30 27.06 -0.16
CA ARG A 2 -13.41 25.66 -0.65
C ARG A 2 -12.02 25.20 -1.09
N LYS A 3 -11.48 24.18 -0.42
CA LYS A 3 -10.20 23.58 -0.77
C LYS A 3 -10.44 22.69 -1.99
N ILE A 4 -9.80 23.00 -3.11
CA ILE A 4 -9.77 22.07 -4.25
C ILE A 4 -8.86 20.92 -3.81
N THR A 5 -9.41 19.72 -3.69
CA THR A 5 -8.66 18.49 -3.45
C THR A 5 -8.89 17.54 -4.61
N THR A 6 -7.83 16.86 -5.01
CA THR A 6 -7.89 15.84 -6.05
C THR A 6 -8.05 14.45 -5.44
N PRO A 7 -8.69 13.50 -6.14
CA PRO A 7 -8.82 12.13 -5.64
C PRO A 7 -7.47 11.46 -5.33
N CYS A 8 -6.39 11.84 -6.03
CA CYS A 8 -5.05 11.31 -5.74
C CYS A 8 -4.47 11.85 -4.43
N GLU A 9 -4.72 13.12 -4.08
CA GLU A 9 -4.31 13.68 -2.78
C GLU A 9 -5.05 13.00 -1.62
N ASP A 10 -6.34 12.69 -1.80
CA ASP A 10 -7.11 11.98 -0.77
C ASP A 10 -6.68 10.52 -0.67
N ALA A 11 -6.44 9.86 -1.80
CA ALA A 11 -5.85 8.53 -1.82
C ALA A 11 -4.45 8.48 -1.17
N PHE A 12 -3.63 9.53 -1.33
CA PHE A 12 -2.31 9.61 -0.69
C PHE A 12 -2.39 9.69 0.84
N LYS A 13 -3.46 10.28 1.39
CA LYS A 13 -3.68 10.37 2.85
C LYS A 13 -4.30 9.09 3.41
N ILE A 14 -5.12 8.41 2.63
CA ILE A 14 -5.97 7.31 3.11
C ILE A 14 -5.46 5.94 2.64
N VAL A 15 -5.31 5.75 1.33
CA VAL A 15 -5.05 4.47 0.67
C VAL A 15 -3.56 4.12 0.68
N VAL A 16 -2.72 5.03 0.20
CA VAL A 16 -1.27 4.81 0.06
C VAL A 16 -0.61 4.38 1.38
N PRO A 17 -0.91 4.98 2.55
CA PRO A 17 -0.33 4.56 3.81
C PRO A 17 -0.74 3.13 4.18
N VAL A 18 -1.99 2.73 3.89
CA VAL A 18 -2.46 1.37 4.18
C VAL A 18 -1.74 0.36 3.28
N LEU A 19 -1.59 0.66 1.99
CA LEU A 19 -0.88 -0.21 1.05
C LEU A 19 0.60 -0.39 1.43
N ARG A 20 1.28 0.68 1.83
CA ARG A 20 2.67 0.58 2.33
C ARG A 20 2.78 -0.34 3.54
N LEU A 21 1.84 -0.25 4.48
CA LEU A 21 1.80 -1.14 5.65
C LEU A 21 1.50 -2.59 5.25
N ALA A 22 0.59 -2.81 4.29
CA ALA A 22 0.26 -4.15 3.80
C ALA A 22 1.48 -4.81 3.12
N ILE A 23 2.19 -4.07 2.26
CA ILE A 23 3.43 -4.56 1.61
C ILE A 23 4.50 -4.85 2.65
N ALA A 24 4.76 -3.93 3.58
CA ALA A 24 5.76 -4.12 4.64
C ALA A 24 5.42 -5.33 5.54
N LYS A 25 4.16 -5.50 5.92
CA LYS A 25 3.69 -6.65 6.72
C LYS A 25 3.96 -7.98 6.01
N ARG A 26 3.64 -8.07 4.71
CA ARG A 26 3.89 -9.28 3.91
C ARG A 26 5.38 -9.58 3.74
N LEU A 27 6.21 -8.56 3.58
CA LEU A 27 7.67 -8.73 3.56
C LEU A 27 8.19 -9.30 4.90
N ILE A 28 7.68 -8.78 6.02
CA ILE A 28 8.05 -9.25 7.38
C ILE A 28 7.60 -10.69 7.61
N GLU A 29 6.38 -11.05 7.17
CA GLU A 29 5.86 -12.42 7.24
C GLU A 29 6.71 -13.41 6.41
N LYS A 30 7.39 -12.93 5.37
CA LYS A 30 8.34 -13.69 4.55
C LYS A 30 9.79 -13.63 5.08
N GLY A 31 9.99 -13.14 6.30
CA GLY A 31 11.29 -13.15 6.99
C GLY A 31 12.18 -11.92 6.73
N VAL A 32 11.69 -10.89 6.04
CA VAL A 32 12.45 -9.65 5.85
C VAL A 32 12.48 -8.85 7.16
N PRO A 33 13.66 -8.40 7.65
CA PRO A 33 13.74 -7.58 8.85
C PRO A 33 12.88 -6.30 8.74
N VAL A 34 12.18 -5.93 9.82
CA VAL A 34 11.24 -4.78 9.86
C VAL A 34 11.87 -3.50 9.32
N VAL A 35 13.13 -3.23 9.65
CA VAL A 35 13.88 -2.05 9.17
C VAL A 35 14.02 -2.06 7.65
N LYS A 36 14.37 -3.21 7.07
CA LYS A 36 14.50 -3.36 5.61
C LYS A 36 13.14 -3.29 4.93
N ALA A 37 12.15 -4.04 5.41
CA ALA A 37 10.79 -4.05 4.87
C ALA A 37 10.14 -2.64 4.86
N SER A 38 10.33 -1.87 5.93
CA SER A 38 9.83 -0.49 6.02
C SER A 38 10.51 0.42 5.00
N LYS A 39 11.83 0.25 4.80
CA LYS A 39 12.60 1.03 3.84
C LYS A 39 12.12 0.79 2.40
N GLU A 40 11.83 -0.46 2.03
CA GLU A 40 11.33 -0.80 0.68
C GLU A 40 10.05 -0.06 0.29
N VAL A 41 9.20 0.26 1.28
CA VAL A 41 7.92 0.96 1.06
C VAL A 41 7.99 2.46 1.34
N GLY A 42 9.17 2.98 1.67
CA GLY A 42 9.42 4.40 1.90
C GLY A 42 8.91 4.93 3.25
N ILE A 43 8.93 4.11 4.31
CA ILE A 43 8.61 4.54 5.68
C ILE A 43 9.70 4.10 6.67
N SER A 44 9.76 4.72 7.85
CA SER A 44 10.64 4.25 8.93
C SER A 44 10.02 3.05 9.67
N ALA A 45 10.87 2.23 10.30
CA ALA A 45 10.40 1.14 11.17
C ALA A 45 9.50 1.65 12.31
N THR A 46 9.81 2.82 12.88
CA THR A 46 8.97 3.46 13.91
C THR A 46 7.60 3.87 13.37
N THR A 47 7.54 4.33 12.12
CA THR A 47 6.27 4.66 11.45
C THR A 47 5.46 3.39 11.22
N TYR A 48 6.09 2.30 10.76
CA TYR A 48 5.43 1.00 10.60
C TYR A 48 4.81 0.53 11.93
N GLU A 49 5.60 0.41 12.99
CA GLU A 49 5.15 -0.08 14.31
C GLU A 49 3.98 0.71 14.89
N LYS A 50 3.99 2.04 14.71
CA LYS A 50 2.91 2.91 15.14
C LYS A 50 1.66 2.74 14.27
N GLN A 51 1.83 2.82 12.96
CA GLN A 51 0.71 2.89 12.02
C GLN A 51 0.03 1.54 11.82
N ILE A 52 0.75 0.42 11.90
CA ILE A 52 0.14 -0.92 11.77
C ILE A 52 -0.88 -1.19 12.89
N LYS A 53 -0.63 -0.68 14.09
CA LYS A 53 -1.56 -0.77 15.23
C LYS A 53 -2.81 0.09 14.99
N MET A 54 -2.63 1.30 14.44
CA MET A 54 -3.72 2.23 14.18
C MET A 54 -4.57 1.87 12.94
N LYS A 55 -3.94 1.29 11.92
CA LYS A 55 -4.54 1.01 10.60
C LYS A 55 -4.72 -0.49 10.34
N GLY A 56 -4.57 -1.33 11.36
CA GLY A 56 -4.60 -2.78 11.23
C GLY A 56 -5.88 -3.30 10.59
N GLU A 57 -7.02 -2.69 10.89
CA GLU A 57 -8.31 -3.06 10.30
C GLU A 57 -8.38 -2.72 8.80
N GLN A 58 -7.89 -1.56 8.39
CA GLN A 58 -7.81 -1.21 6.97
C GLN A 58 -6.83 -2.12 6.22
N VAL A 59 -5.71 -2.49 6.84
CA VAL A 59 -4.76 -3.46 6.27
C VAL A 59 -5.41 -4.83 6.11
N LYS A 60 -6.22 -5.28 7.07
CA LYS A 60 -7.00 -6.52 6.94
C LYS A 60 -7.97 -6.45 5.77
N LYS A 61 -8.76 -5.38 5.64
CA LYS A 61 -9.70 -5.19 4.53
C LYS A 61 -9.03 -5.28 3.17
N VAL A 62 -7.88 -4.63 3.01
CA VAL A 62 -7.08 -4.69 1.79
C VAL A 62 -6.58 -6.11 1.50
N ASN A 63 -6.16 -6.85 2.53
CA ASN A 63 -5.71 -8.24 2.36
C ASN A 63 -6.85 -9.24 2.14
N SER A 64 -8.09 -8.90 2.50
CA SER A 64 -9.26 -9.77 2.31
C SER A 64 -9.93 -9.59 0.94
N ASP A 65 -9.61 -8.54 0.19
CA ASP A 65 -10.04 -8.39 -1.20
C ASP A 65 -9.11 -9.21 -2.10
N GLU A 66 -9.65 -10.20 -2.80
CA GLU A 66 -8.90 -11.20 -3.59
C GLU A 66 -8.01 -10.55 -4.64
N GLU A 67 -8.56 -9.66 -5.48
CA GLU A 67 -7.80 -8.97 -6.53
C GLU A 67 -6.67 -8.12 -5.92
N ILE A 68 -6.96 -7.37 -4.85
CA ILE A 68 -5.94 -6.53 -4.22
C ILE A 68 -4.87 -7.38 -3.51
N SER A 69 -5.25 -8.51 -2.91
CA SER A 69 -4.33 -9.44 -2.29
C SER A 69 -3.35 -10.04 -3.31
N ASP A 70 -3.85 -10.47 -4.46
CA ASP A 70 -3.03 -11.03 -5.54
C ASP A 70 -2.06 -9.98 -6.11
N MET A 71 -2.53 -8.75 -6.29
CA MET A 71 -1.66 -7.64 -6.71
C MET A 71 -0.57 -7.34 -5.68
N LEU A 72 -0.88 -7.41 -4.38
CA LEU A 72 0.10 -7.25 -3.31
C LEU A 72 1.13 -8.37 -3.32
N ASP A 73 0.72 -9.63 -3.50
CA ASP A 73 1.65 -10.76 -3.56
C ASP A 73 2.57 -10.69 -4.78
N SER A 74 2.03 -10.31 -5.94
CA SER A 74 2.82 -10.07 -7.14
C SER A 74 3.87 -8.98 -6.90
N LEU A 75 3.46 -7.84 -6.32
CA LEU A 75 4.36 -6.73 -6.02
C LEU A 75 5.44 -7.13 -5.00
N VAL A 76 5.06 -7.81 -3.92
CA VAL A 76 6.00 -8.31 -2.89
C VAL A 76 6.98 -9.32 -3.48
N GLY A 77 6.51 -10.23 -4.34
CA GLY A 77 7.37 -11.17 -5.05
C GLY A 77 8.46 -10.46 -5.86
N ARG A 78 8.08 -9.41 -6.61
CA ARG A 78 9.02 -8.59 -7.38
C ARG A 78 10.04 -7.87 -6.50
N ILE A 79 9.63 -7.34 -5.34
CA ILE A 79 10.53 -6.73 -4.34
C ILE A 79 11.57 -7.76 -3.87
N LEU A 80 11.11 -8.97 -3.51
CA LEU A 80 11.98 -10.03 -3.00
C LEU A 80 12.96 -10.55 -4.05
N SER A 81 12.55 -10.61 -5.31
CA SER A 81 13.41 -10.98 -6.44
C SER A 81 14.39 -9.86 -6.85
N GLY A 82 14.35 -8.70 -6.20
CA GLY A 82 15.23 -7.57 -6.53
C GLY A 82 14.94 -6.94 -7.90
N GLN A 83 13.74 -7.15 -8.44
CA GLN A 83 13.34 -6.56 -9.71
C GLN A 83 13.12 -5.05 -9.57
N THR A 84 13.39 -4.31 -10.64
CA THR A 84 12.98 -2.91 -10.71
C THR A 84 11.45 -2.84 -10.80
N ILE A 85 10.87 -2.06 -9.89
CA ILE A 85 9.42 -1.85 -9.81
C ILE A 85 9.11 -0.49 -10.39
N GLU A 86 8.41 -0.49 -11.52
CA GLU A 86 7.89 0.73 -12.11
C GLU A 86 6.87 1.38 -11.17
N THR A 87 6.94 2.70 -11.04
CA THR A 87 6.01 3.49 -10.22
C THR A 87 4.55 3.24 -10.61
N THR A 88 4.29 3.00 -11.90
CA THR A 88 2.98 2.64 -12.45
C THR A 88 2.39 1.39 -11.79
N SER A 89 3.21 0.40 -11.41
CA SER A 89 2.72 -0.82 -10.73
C SER A 89 2.04 -0.47 -9.39
N PHE A 90 2.63 0.45 -8.62
CA PHE A 90 2.02 0.93 -7.38
C PHE A 90 0.81 1.82 -7.64
N CYS A 91 0.82 2.62 -8.72
CA CYS A 91 -0.34 3.44 -9.11
C CYS A 91 -1.56 2.59 -9.48
N ILE A 92 -1.38 1.47 -10.20
CA ILE A 92 -2.46 0.53 -10.53
C ILE A 92 -3.01 -0.08 -9.23
N LEU A 93 -2.15 -0.59 -8.35
CA LEU A 93 -2.56 -1.11 -7.04
C LEU A 93 -3.33 -0.07 -6.23
N CYS A 94 -2.85 1.17 -6.17
CA CYS A 94 -3.54 2.26 -5.49
C CYS A 94 -4.91 2.53 -6.10
N SER A 95 -5.00 2.66 -7.43
CA SER A 95 -6.24 2.91 -8.15
C SER A 95 -7.29 1.84 -7.86
N ARG A 96 -6.91 0.57 -7.96
CA ARG A 96 -7.81 -0.58 -7.69
C ARG A 96 -8.25 -0.61 -6.23
N SER A 97 -7.33 -0.34 -5.30
CA SER A 97 -7.61 -0.35 -3.86
C SER A 97 -8.57 0.75 -3.41
N ARG A 98 -8.73 1.84 -4.17
CA ARG A 98 -9.60 2.97 -3.79
C ARG A 98 -11.06 2.58 -3.56
N ARG A 99 -11.55 1.53 -4.22
CA ARG A 99 -12.92 1.00 -4.02
C ARG A 99 -13.19 0.59 -2.57
N ILE A 100 -12.16 0.09 -1.87
CA ILE A 100 -12.25 -0.33 -0.45
C ILE A 100 -12.44 0.88 0.48
N PHE A 101 -12.05 2.07 0.02
CA PHE A 101 -12.07 3.31 0.78
C PHE A 101 -13.11 4.31 0.28
N ASN A 102 -14.05 3.88 -0.57
CA ASN A 102 -15.07 4.74 -1.18
C ASN A 102 -14.49 5.94 -1.95
N LEU A 103 -13.34 5.73 -2.61
CA LEU A 103 -12.71 6.72 -3.48
C LEU A 103 -12.85 6.30 -4.95
N PRO A 104 -13.01 7.26 -5.88
CA PRO A 104 -13.11 6.93 -7.31
C PRO A 104 -11.76 6.41 -7.84
N PRO A 105 -11.77 5.46 -8.79
CA PRO A 105 -10.55 4.99 -9.44
C PRO A 105 -9.87 6.14 -10.20
N CYS A 106 -8.60 5.94 -10.56
CA CYS A 106 -7.92 6.87 -11.44
C CYS A 106 -8.55 6.82 -12.85
N PRO A 107 -8.82 7.97 -13.49
CA PRO A 107 -9.55 8.02 -14.76
C PRO A 107 -8.80 7.46 -15.99
N ASN A 108 -7.46 7.33 -15.94
CA ASN A 108 -6.62 6.92 -17.08
C ASN A 108 -5.63 5.81 -16.70
N LEU A 109 -6.10 4.77 -16.01
CA LEU A 109 -5.29 3.64 -15.51
C LEU A 109 -5.90 2.30 -15.83
#